data_AF-A0A9E0VT31-F1
#
_entry.id   AF-A0A9E0VT31-F1
#
_cell.length_a   1.000
_cell.length_b   1.000
_cell.length_c   1.000
_cell.angle_alpha   90.00
_cell.angle_beta   90.00
_cell.angle_gamma   90.00
#
_symmetry.space_group_name_H-M   'P 1'
#
loop_
_entity.id
_entity.type
_entity.pdbx_description
1 polymer ?
#
loop_
_entity_poly.entity_id
_entity_poly.type
_entity_poly.pdbx_seq_one_letter_code
_entity_poly.pdbx_strand_id
1 'polypeptide(L)'
;DCHVGNILWRDDTAHFVDLDDCCTAPAIQDLWMFLNGDRHDRQLQLSELVEGYSEFCDFDPRQIRWIETLRTMRLINYAAWLARRWEDPAFPRSFTWFNTERYWADHILELREQMSALQEEPLQLL
;
A
#
# COMPACT_ATOMS: atom_id res chain seq x y z
N ASP A 1 2.10 7.78 -2.59
CA ASP A 1 1.14 7.30 -1.57
C ASP A 1 -0.28 7.27 -2.15
N CYS A 2 -0.51 6.52 -3.25
CA CYS A 2 -1.79 6.53 -3.95
C CYS A 2 -2.76 5.49 -3.37
N HIS A 3 -3.62 5.91 -2.44
CA HIS A 3 -4.67 5.07 -1.86
C HIS A 3 -5.93 5.90 -1.59
N VAL A 4 -7.05 5.24 -1.30
CA VAL A 4 -8.38 5.86 -1.14
C VAL A 4 -8.43 7.03 -0.16
N GLY A 5 -7.52 7.10 0.81
CA GLY A 5 -7.45 8.20 1.79
C GLY A 5 -6.92 9.51 1.21
N ASN A 6 -6.15 9.44 0.11
CA ASN A 6 -5.55 10.58 -0.58
C ASN A 6 -6.31 10.93 -1.87
N ILE A 7 -7.57 10.48 -2.00
CA ILE A 7 -8.42 10.76 -3.15
C ILE A 7 -9.71 11.39 -2.64
N LEU A 8 -9.97 12.61 -3.09
CA LEU A 8 -11.21 13.34 -2.80
C LEU A 8 -12.14 13.22 -4.00
N TRP A 9 -13.39 12.82 -3.77
CA TRP A 9 -14.40 12.73 -4.82
C TRP A 9 -15.31 13.96 -4.78
N ARG A 10 -15.42 14.69 -5.88
CA ARG A 10 -16.29 15.85 -5.99
C ARG A 10 -16.75 16.04 -7.43
N ASP A 11 -18.04 16.32 -7.61
CA ASP A 11 -18.63 16.66 -8.93
C ASP A 11 -18.23 15.62 -10.02
N ASP A 12 -18.38 14.33 -9.68
CA ASP A 12 -18.01 13.16 -10.50
C ASP A 12 -16.54 13.11 -10.96
N THR A 13 -15.67 13.84 -10.25
CA THR A 13 -14.24 13.91 -10.54
C THR A 13 -13.42 13.45 -9.33
N ALA A 14 -12.43 12.59 -9.60
CA ALA A 14 -11.43 12.20 -8.62
C ALA A 14 -10.32 13.26 -8.55
N HIS A 15 -10.05 13.76 -7.35
CA HIS A 15 -8.94 14.67 -7.06
C HIS A 15 -7.90 13.96 -6.21
N PHE A 16 -6.73 13.72 -6.78
CA PHE A 16 -5.58 13.18 -6.08
C PHE A 16 -4.88 14.30 -5.30
N VAL A 17 -4.67 14.08 -4.01
CA VAL A 17 -4.03 15.02 -3.10
C VAL A 17 -2.82 14.37 -2.42
N ASP A 18 -2.05 15.18 -1.69
CA ASP A 18 -0.85 14.72 -0.94
C ASP A 18 0.22 14.06 -1.82
N LEU A 19 0.94 14.90 -2.58
CA LEU A 19 1.97 14.47 -3.54
C LEU A 19 3.39 14.54 -2.96
N ASP A 20 3.53 14.74 -1.66
CA ASP A 20 4.85 14.90 -1.01
C ASP A 20 5.68 13.60 -1.05
N ASP A 21 5.02 12.45 -1.20
CA ASP A 21 5.63 11.12 -1.35
C ASP A 21 5.74 10.64 -2.82
N CYS A 22 5.57 11.53 -3.80
CA CYS A 22 5.74 11.17 -5.21
C CYS A 22 7.20 10.80 -5.52
N CYS A 23 7.38 9.68 -6.23
CA CYS A 23 8.69 9.23 -6.68
C CYS A 23 8.59 8.44 -8.00
N THR A 24 9.74 8.12 -8.62
CA THR A 24 9.78 7.22 -9.76
C THR A 24 9.67 5.77 -9.27
N ALA A 25 8.59 5.10 -9.64
CA ALA A 25 8.30 3.71 -9.28
C ALA A 25 7.59 2.98 -10.42
N PRO A 26 7.51 1.64 -10.38
CA PRO A 26 6.61 0.89 -11.24
C PRO A 26 5.15 1.31 -11.06
N ALA A 27 4.35 1.32 -12.13
CA ALA A 27 2.94 1.74 -12.13
C ALA A 27 2.10 0.99 -11.08
N ILE A 28 2.41 -0.28 -10.81
CA ILE A 28 1.70 -1.05 -9.78
C ILE A 28 1.73 -0.38 -8.39
N GLN A 29 2.75 0.44 -8.10
CA GLN A 29 2.87 1.19 -6.83
C GLN A 29 1.69 2.13 -6.58
N ASP A 30 1.08 2.64 -7.65
CA ASP A 30 -0.08 3.52 -7.55
C ASP A 30 -1.41 2.78 -7.61
N LEU A 31 -1.42 1.45 -7.82
CA LEU A 31 -2.64 0.66 -8.03
C LEU A 31 -2.89 -0.36 -6.90
N TRP A 32 -1.86 -0.97 -6.32
CA TRP A 32 -2.06 -2.11 -5.43
C TRP A 32 -2.78 -1.76 -4.13
N MET A 33 -2.71 -0.51 -3.68
CA MET A 33 -3.29 -0.05 -2.41
C MET A 33 -4.81 0.14 -2.47
N PHE A 34 -5.43 -0.02 -3.64
CA PHE A 34 -6.89 -0.08 -3.79
C PHE A 34 -7.46 -1.48 -3.53
N LEU A 35 -6.62 -2.50 -3.60
CA LEU A 35 -7.04 -3.90 -3.51
C LEU A 35 -7.44 -4.26 -2.08
N ASN A 36 -8.59 -4.91 -1.92
CA ASN A 36 -9.13 -5.34 -0.63
C ASN A 36 -9.98 -6.61 -0.78
N GLY A 37 -10.26 -7.28 0.33
CA GLY A 37 -11.04 -8.52 0.33
C GLY A 37 -10.20 -9.78 0.10
N ASP A 38 -10.86 -10.86 -0.29
CA ASP A 38 -10.20 -12.14 -0.50
C ASP A 38 -9.37 -12.16 -1.79
N ARG A 39 -8.78 -13.31 -2.13
CA ARG A 39 -7.92 -13.41 -3.32
C ARG A 39 -8.71 -13.17 -4.61
N HIS A 40 -9.92 -13.71 -4.71
CA HIS A 40 -10.73 -13.59 -5.92
C HIS A 40 -11.21 -12.15 -6.10
N ASP A 41 -11.68 -11.52 -5.02
CA ASP A 41 -12.06 -10.10 -5.00
C ASP A 41 -10.92 -9.20 -5.49
N ARG A 42 -9.71 -9.42 -4.94
CA ARG A 42 -8.51 -8.66 -5.32
C ARG A 42 -8.12 -8.86 -6.78
N GLN A 43 -8.31 -10.05 -7.34
CA GLN A 43 -8.03 -10.32 -8.76
C GLN A 43 -9.04 -9.64 -9.69
N LEU A 44 -10.33 -9.62 -9.32
CA LEU A 44 -11.35 -8.88 -10.05
C LEU A 44 -11.05 -7.38 -10.02
N GLN A 45 -10.84 -6.81 -8.83
CA GLN A 45 -10.49 -5.39 -8.66
C GLN A 45 -9.22 -5.01 -9.42
N LEU A 46 -8.18 -5.85 -9.38
CA LEU A 46 -6.94 -5.60 -10.10
C LEU A 46 -7.17 -5.59 -11.62
N SER A 47 -8.02 -6.48 -12.13
CA SER A 47 -8.33 -6.55 -13.56
C SER A 47 -9.05 -5.29 -14.03
N GLU A 48 -10.07 -4.83 -13.28
CA GLU A 48 -10.79 -3.57 -13.57
C GLU A 48 -9.87 -2.35 -13.51
N LEU A 49 -9.01 -2.26 -12.49
CA LEU A 49 -8.06 -1.15 -12.34
C LEU A 49 -7.04 -1.12 -13.49
N VAL A 50 -6.51 -2.28 -13.88
CA VAL A 50 -5.55 -2.39 -14.99
C VAL A 50 -6.22 -2.10 -16.32
N GLU A 51 -7.46 -2.55 -16.54
CA GLU A 51 -8.24 -2.24 -17.75
C GLU A 51 -8.44 -0.72 -17.88
N GLY A 52 -8.94 -0.05 -16.84
CA GLY A 52 -9.14 1.40 -16.85
C GLY A 52 -7.83 2.19 -16.98
N TYR A 53 -6.74 1.75 -16.34
CA TYR A 53 -5.42 2.36 -16.53
C TYR A 53 -4.93 2.23 -17.98
N SER A 54 -5.19 1.06 -18.59
CA SER A 54 -4.74 0.73 -19.95
C SER A 54 -5.43 1.54 -21.05
N GLU A 55 -6.53 2.23 -20.75
CA GLU A 55 -7.13 3.21 -21.66
C GLU A 55 -6.20 4.41 -21.93
N PHE A 56 -5.28 4.70 -21.00
CA PHE A 56 -4.41 5.88 -21.06
C PHE A 56 -2.91 5.55 -21.13
N CYS A 57 -2.48 4.43 -20.56
CA CYS A 57 -1.07 4.06 -20.43
C CYS A 57 -0.87 2.53 -20.49
N ASP A 58 0.18 2.06 -21.16
CA ASP A 58 0.51 0.63 -21.16
C ASP A 58 0.86 0.11 -19.75
N PHE A 59 0.27 -1.02 -19.37
CA PHE A 59 0.58 -1.71 -18.12
C PHE A 59 1.37 -3.01 -18.38
N ASP A 60 2.50 -3.21 -17.70
CA ASP A 60 3.29 -4.45 -17.76
C ASP A 60 2.83 -5.41 -16.64
N PRO A 61 2.17 -6.54 -16.95
CA PRO A 61 1.67 -7.47 -15.94
C PRO A 61 2.76 -8.07 -15.04
N ARG A 62 4.02 -8.06 -15.48
CA ARG A 62 5.14 -8.54 -14.65
C ARG A 62 5.34 -7.73 -13.39
N GLN A 63 4.79 -6.52 -13.32
CA GLN A 63 4.85 -5.68 -12.13
C GLN A 63 3.96 -6.18 -10.99
N ILE A 64 2.91 -6.98 -11.27
CA ILE A 64 1.96 -7.50 -10.26
C ILE A 64 2.67 -8.34 -9.18
N ARG A 65 3.74 -9.05 -9.54
CA ARG A 65 4.56 -9.82 -8.59
C ARG A 65 5.20 -8.97 -7.49
N TRP A 66 5.28 -7.66 -7.69
CA TRP A 66 5.89 -6.75 -6.72
C TRP A 66 4.92 -6.28 -5.63
N ILE A 67 3.63 -6.57 -5.73
CA ILE A 67 2.62 -6.12 -4.74
C ILE A 67 3.04 -6.47 -3.31
N GLU A 68 3.33 -7.75 -3.03
CA GLU A 68 3.71 -8.17 -1.68
C GLU A 68 5.08 -7.60 -1.24
N THR A 69 6.00 -7.37 -2.18
CA THR A 69 7.30 -6.73 -1.86
C THR A 69 7.10 -5.26 -1.50
N LEU A 70 6.29 -4.53 -2.27
CA LEU A 70 5.97 -3.12 -2.03
C LEU A 70 5.18 -2.95 -0.72
N ARG A 71 4.22 -3.84 -0.43
CA ARG A 71 3.51 -3.87 0.85
C ARG A 71 4.49 -4.08 2.01
N THR A 72 5.39 -5.05 1.90
CA THR A 72 6.43 -5.30 2.92
C THR A 72 7.30 -4.07 3.15
N MET A 73 7.75 -3.41 2.07
CA MET A 73 8.53 -2.17 2.17
C MET A 73 7.73 -1.07 2.87
N ARG A 74 6.43 -0.91 2.56
CA ARG A 74 5.55 0.07 3.21
C ARG A 74 5.46 -0.18 4.71
N LEU A 75 5.25 -1.42 5.15
CA LEU A 75 5.16 -1.79 6.57
C LEU A 75 6.43 -1.40 7.34
N ILE A 76 7.60 -1.81 6.83
CA ILE A 76 8.89 -1.54 7.47
C ILE A 76 9.19 -0.04 7.45
N ASN A 77 8.95 0.64 6.33
CA ASN A 77 9.22 2.06 6.19
C ASN A 77 8.30 2.90 7.09
N TYR A 78 7.05 2.50 7.30
CA TYR A 78 6.13 3.18 8.20
C TYR A 78 6.60 3.12 9.66
N ALA A 79 6.99 1.93 10.13
CA ALA A 79 7.58 1.77 11.47
C ALA A 79 8.87 2.60 11.63
N ALA A 80 9.74 2.60 10.61
CA ALA A 80 10.96 3.40 10.60
C ALA A 80 10.68 4.92 10.55
N TRP A 81 9.64 5.34 9.82
CA TRP A 81 9.23 6.75 9.72
C TRP A 81 8.76 7.28 11.09
N LEU A 82 7.97 6.49 11.83
CA LEU A 82 7.59 6.79 13.20
C LEU A 82 8.81 6.86 14.12
N ALA A 83 9.67 5.84 14.09
CA ALA A 83 10.85 5.76 14.96
C ALA A 83 11.81 6.95 14.75
N ARG A 84 12.08 7.33 13.49
CA ARG A 84 12.99 8.45 13.17
C ARG A 84 12.48 9.80 13.63
N ARG A 85 11.17 9.96 13.82
CA ARG A 85 10.52 11.20 14.25
C ARG A 85 10.08 11.16 15.70
N TRP A 86 10.45 10.11 16.45
CA TRP A 86 9.93 9.90 17.79
C TRP A 86 10.31 11.00 18.80
N GLU A 87 11.42 11.70 18.55
CA GLU A 87 11.85 12.85 19.37
C GLU A 87 11.02 14.11 19.12
N ASP A 88 10.26 14.19 18.01
CA ASP A 88 9.31 15.29 17.77
C ASP A 88 8.11 15.14 18.73
N PRO A 89 7.83 16.13 19.61
CA PRO A 89 6.74 16.05 20.59
C PRO A 89 5.35 15.78 20.00
N ALA A 90 5.12 16.07 18.72
CA ALA A 90 3.87 15.75 18.05
C ALA A 90 3.67 14.22 17.90
N PHE A 91 4.73 13.44 17.72
CA PHE A 91 4.64 12.01 17.41
C PHE A 91 4.17 11.18 18.61
N PRO A 92 4.79 11.24 19.81
CA PRO A 92 4.29 10.52 20.98
C PRO A 92 2.86 10.90 21.38
N ARG A 93 2.41 12.12 21.04
CA ARG A 93 1.03 12.58 21.30
C ARG A 93 0.01 12.00 20.33
N SER A 94 0.36 11.92 19.05
CA SER A 94 -0.54 11.42 17.99
C SER A 94 -0.53 9.89 17.87
N PHE A 95 0.62 9.27 18.16
CA PHE A 95 0.86 7.83 18.02
C PHE A 95 1.12 7.17 19.37
N THR A 96 0.21 7.36 20.32
CA THR A 96 0.34 6.88 21.73
C THR A 96 0.50 5.36 21.87
N TRP A 97 0.12 4.61 20.82
CA TRP A 97 0.25 3.17 20.74
C TRP A 97 1.64 2.70 20.27
N PHE A 98 2.41 3.56 19.59
CA PHE A 98 3.71 3.22 19.04
C PHE A 98 4.77 3.08 20.13
N ASN A 99 5.81 2.27 19.86
CA ASN A 99 6.89 1.97 20.79
C ASN A 99 6.43 1.34 22.14
N THR A 100 5.30 0.63 22.11
CA THR A 100 4.83 -0.21 23.21
C THR A 100 5.17 -1.68 22.94
N GLU A 101 5.26 -2.51 23.98
CA GLU A 101 5.46 -3.96 23.81
C GLU A 101 4.39 -4.59 22.91
N ARG A 102 3.13 -4.15 23.08
CA ARG A 102 2.00 -4.62 22.27
C ARG A 102 2.19 -4.28 20.80
N TYR A 103 2.54 -3.03 20.47
CA TYR A 103 2.79 -2.63 19.09
C TYR A 103 3.88 -3.50 18.43
N TRP A 104 4.99 -3.74 19.13
CA TRP A 104 6.07 -4.56 18.57
C TRP A 104 5.68 -6.03 18.41
N ALA A 105 4.87 -6.58 19.33
CA ALA A 105 4.32 -7.93 19.18
C ALA A 105 3.39 -8.03 17.95
N ASP A 106 2.47 -7.08 17.79
CA ASP A 106 1.54 -7.02 16.66
C ASP A 106 2.29 -6.82 15.33
N HIS A 107 3.30 -5.95 15.29
CA HIS A 107 4.12 -5.73 14.10
C HIS A 107 4.94 -6.96 13.70
N ILE A 108 5.46 -7.73 14.67
CA ILE A 108 6.14 -9.01 14.38
C ILE A 108 5.16 -10.03 13.79
N LEU A 109 3.93 -10.09 14.30
CA LEU A 109 2.90 -10.97 13.76
C LEU A 109 2.56 -10.58 12.31
N GLU A 110 2.33 -9.29 12.07
CA GLU A 110 2.05 -8.73 10.73
C GLU A 110 3.17 -9.07 9.74
N LEU A 111 4.45 -8.93 10.14
CA LEU A 111 5.59 -9.29 9.28
C LEU A 111 5.68 -10.80 9.00
N ARG A 112 5.22 -11.66 9.92
CA ARG A 112 5.16 -13.11 9.70
C ARG A 112 4.04 -13.48 8.72
N GLU A 113 2.88 -12.85 8.83
CA GLU A 113 1.79 -13.00 7.88
C GLU A 113 2.22 -12.50 6.50
N GLN A 114 2.90 -11.35 6.43
CA GLN A 114 3.45 -10.81 5.20
C GLN A 114 4.52 -11.71 4.57
N MET A 115 5.34 -12.38 5.39
CA MET A 115 6.28 -13.40 4.90
C MET A 115 5.56 -14.59 4.26
N SER A 116 4.43 -15.02 4.82
CA SER A 116 3.59 -16.06 4.20
C SER A 116 3.04 -15.57 2.86
N ALA A 117 2.50 -14.34 2.80
CA ALA A 117 1.97 -13.77 1.56
C ALA A 117 3.04 -13.63 0.46
N LEU A 118 4.28 -13.26 0.83
CA LEU A 118 5.42 -13.21 -0.10
C LEU A 118 5.77 -14.58 -0.73
N GLN A 119 5.38 -15.68 -0.09
CA GLN A 119 5.61 -17.05 -0.57
C GLN A 119 4.46 -17.59 -1.43
N GLU A 120 3.32 -16.90 -1.46
CA GLU A 120 2.20 -17.25 -2.32
C GLU A 120 2.45 -16.83 -3.77
N GLU A 121 1.75 -17.49 -4.70
CA GLU A 121 1.73 -17.05 -6.08
C GLU A 121 1.15 -15.63 -6.21
N PRO A 122 1.74 -14.75 -7.03
CA PRO A 122 1.20 -13.42 -7.28
C PRO A 122 -0.27 -13.44 -7.70
N LEU A 123 -0.98 -12.34 -7.48
CA LEU A 123 -2.28 -12.13 -8.10
C LEU A 123 -2.17 -12.23 -9.62
N GLN A 124 -3.28 -12.58 -10.27
CA GLN A 124 -3.37 -12.72 -11.71
C GLN A 124 -4.50 -11.85 -12.24
N LEU A 125 -4.31 -11.28 -13.43
CA LEU A 125 -5.39 -10.69 -14.20
C LEU A 125 -6.31 -11.82 -14.69
N LEU A 126 -7.62 -11.62 -14.60
CA LEU A 126 -8.66 -12.60 -14.95
C LEU A 126 -9.07 -12.51 -16.42
#